data_AF-A0A429HQQ4-F1
#
_entry.id   AF-A0A429HQQ4-F1
#
_cell.length_a   1.000
_cell.length_b   1.000
_cell.length_c   1.000
_cell.angle_alpha   90.00
_cell.angle_beta   90.00
_cell.angle_gamma   90.00
#
_symmetry.space_group_name_H-M   'P 1'
#
loop_
_entity.id
_entity.type
_entity.pdbx_description
1 polymer ?
#
loop_
_entity_poly.entity_id
_entity_poly.type
_entity_poly.pdbx_seq_one_letter_code
_entity_poly.pdbx_strand_id
1 'polypeptide(L)' 'MRSGTGRHRRPRQAPAIFVTAGAVGGALAMPLLATADAQAADAATWDRVAQCESGGVWSANSGNGFYGGLQLTQEMWDT' A
#
# COMPACT_ATOMS: atom_id res chain seq x y z
N MET A 1 -49.66 35.38 9.89
CA MET A 1 -48.87 34.17 9.59
C MET A 1 -47.55 34.60 8.97
N ARG A 2 -46.43 34.56 9.69
CA ARG A 2 -45.09 34.71 9.09
C ARG A 2 -44.35 33.39 9.28
N SER A 3 -44.53 32.50 8.31
CA SER A 3 -43.88 31.21 8.22
C SER A 3 -42.41 31.44 7.85
N GLY A 4 -41.50 30.99 8.71
CA GLY A 4 -40.09 30.90 8.38
C GLY A 4 -39.82 29.71 7.47
N THR A 5 -38.97 29.90 6.47
CA THR A 5 -38.31 28.80 5.75
C THR A 5 -36.90 29.25 5.40
N GLY A 6 -35.93 28.70 6.11
CA GLY A 6 -34.51 28.87 5.79
C GLY A 6 -34.07 28.05 4.58
N ARG A 7 -32.77 28.24 4.26
CA ARG A 7 -31.93 27.61 3.22
C ARG A 7 -31.92 28.43 1.92
N HIS A 8 -30.79 28.93 1.42
CA HIS A 8 -29.63 28.13 1.02
C HIS A 8 -28.34 28.94 0.76
N ARG A 9 -27.22 28.30 1.16
CA ARG A 9 -25.83 28.34 0.63
C ARG A 9 -25.04 29.65 0.78
N ARG A 10 -24.13 29.66 1.77
CA ARG A 10 -22.89 30.45 1.73
C ARG A 10 -22.17 30.16 0.39
N PRO A 11 -21.71 31.17 -0.35
CA PRO A 11 -20.73 30.92 -1.39
C PRO A 11 -19.47 30.38 -0.70
N ARG A 12 -19.11 29.14 -1.02
CA ARG A 12 -17.79 28.59 -0.69
C ARG A 12 -16.79 29.51 -1.39
N GLN A 13 -16.04 30.29 -0.63
CA GLN A 13 -14.83 30.92 -1.15
C GLN A 13 -13.87 29.78 -1.48
N ALA A 14 -13.89 29.34 -2.74
CA ALA A 14 -12.82 28.50 -3.27
C ALA A 14 -11.54 29.32 -3.14
N PRO A 15 -10.46 28.79 -2.53
CA PRO A 15 -9.18 29.46 -2.61
C PRO A 15 -8.82 29.50 -4.09
N ALA A 16 -8.75 30.70 -4.65
CA ALA A 16 -8.15 30.90 -5.96
C ALA A 16 -6.70 30.42 -5.84
N ILE A 17 -6.43 29.21 -6.33
CA ILE A 17 -5.07 28.74 -6.54
C ILE A 17 -4.53 29.63 -7.66
N PHE A 18 -3.81 30.68 -7.26
CA PHE A 18 -3.02 31.47 -8.18
C PHE A 18 -1.93 30.57 -8.74
N VAL A 19 -2.16 30.00 -9.93
CA VAL A 19 -1.09 29.41 -10.72
C VAL A 19 -0.35 30.58 -11.36
N THR A 20 0.58 31.18 -10.62
CA THR A 20 1.60 32.07 -11.19
C THR A 20 2.53 31.21 -12.03
N ALA A 21 2.31 31.22 -13.34
CA ALA A 21 3.26 30.71 -14.32
C ALA A 21 4.51 31.62 -14.32
N GLY A 22 5.48 31.30 -13.46
CA GLY A 22 6.81 31.89 -13.46
C GLY A 22 7.68 31.18 -14.50
N ALA A 23 8.05 31.89 -15.56
CA ALA A 23 8.87 31.41 -16.65
C ALA A 23 10.37 31.35 -16.27
N VAL A 24 11.06 30.30 -16.73
CA VAL A 24 12.52 30.18 -16.94
C VAL A 24 13.42 30.19 -15.69
N GLY A 25 13.89 29.00 -15.29
CA GLY A 25 15.08 28.83 -14.44
C GLY A 25 15.04 27.61 -13.51
N GLY A 26 15.81 26.57 -13.82
CA GLY A 26 16.14 25.46 -12.90
C GLY A 26 15.31 24.18 -13.04
N ALA A 27 15.59 23.35 -14.05
CA ALA A 27 15.00 22.01 -14.19
C ALA A 27 15.87 20.90 -13.57
N LEU A 28 16.38 21.10 -12.34
CA LEU A 28 17.08 20.06 -11.58
C LEU A 28 16.67 20.09 -10.10
N ALA A 29 15.38 19.90 -9.79
CA ALA A 29 14.95 19.51 -8.44
C ALA A 29 13.44 19.19 -8.40
N MET A 30 13.05 18.10 -9.05
CA MET A 30 11.96 17.30 -8.48
C MET A 30 12.57 15.95 -8.13
N PRO A 31 12.73 15.60 -6.85
CA PRO A 31 12.79 14.21 -6.48
C PRO A 31 11.43 13.65 -6.93
N LEU A 32 11.42 12.98 -8.08
CA LEU A 32 10.37 12.05 -8.44
C LEU A 32 10.42 10.97 -7.36
N LEU A 33 9.75 11.23 -6.24
CA LEU A 33 9.35 10.22 -5.28
C LEU A 33 8.29 9.37 -5.99
N ALA A 34 8.74 8.58 -6.97
CA ALA A 34 8.00 7.43 -7.41
C ALA A 34 8.02 6.49 -6.20
N THR A 35 6.91 6.44 -5.48
CA THR A 35 6.67 5.35 -4.55
C THR A 35 6.65 4.09 -5.40
N ALA A 36 7.73 3.33 -5.40
CA ALA A 36 7.72 2.01 -6.01
C ALA A 36 6.65 1.20 -5.26
N ASP A 37 5.60 0.79 -5.95
CA ASP A 37 4.62 -0.12 -5.39
C ASP A 37 5.34 -1.40 -4.96
N ALA A 38 5.06 -1.87 -3.75
CA ALA A 38 5.57 -3.15 -3.28
C ALA A 38 5.00 -4.27 -4.17
N GLN A 39 5.84 -4.88 -5.00
CA GLN A 39 5.47 -6.01 -5.85
C GLN A 39 5.60 -7.29 -5.03
N ALA A 40 4.54 -7.68 -4.32
CA ALA A 40 4.46 -9.01 -3.73
C ALA A 40 4.13 -10.03 -4.83
N ALA A 41 4.73 -11.22 -4.76
CA ALA A 41 4.30 -12.32 -5.61
C ALA A 41 2.86 -12.71 -5.28
N ASP A 42 2.09 -13.08 -6.31
CA ASP A 42 0.70 -13.53 -6.14
C ASP A 42 0.61 -14.72 -5.18
N ALA A 43 -0.49 -14.83 -4.45
CA ALA A 43 -0.75 -15.94 -3.52
C ALA A 43 -0.56 -17.32 -4.17
N ALA A 44 -0.99 -17.47 -5.43
CA ALA A 44 -0.83 -18.71 -6.19
C ALA A 44 0.64 -19.11 -6.42
N THR A 45 1.56 -18.14 -6.46
CA THR A 45 2.99 -18.41 -6.54
C THR A 45 3.48 -18.98 -5.21
N TRP A 46 3.07 -18.38 -4.10
CA TRP A 46 3.41 -18.86 -2.76
C TRP A 46 2.81 -20.23 -2.46
N ASP A 47 1.60 -20.52 -2.92
CA ASP A 47 1.00 -21.86 -2.80
C ASP A 47 1.80 -22.91 -3.57
N ARG A 48 2.33 -22.59 -4.76
CA ARG A 48 3.23 -23.51 -5.49
C ARG A 48 4.52 -23.76 -4.74
N VAL A 49 5.10 -22.73 -4.14
CA VAL A 49 6.30 -22.91 -3.29
C VAL A 49 5.95 -23.78 -2.10
N ALA A 50 4.87 -23.49 -1.37
CA ALA A 50 4.45 -24.28 -0.23
C ALA A 50 4.13 -25.74 -0.60
N GLN A 51 3.61 -25.99 -1.79
CA GLN A 51 3.42 -27.34 -2.31
C GLN A 51 4.74 -28.09 -2.49
N CYS A 52 5.79 -27.42 -2.97
CA CYS A 52 7.12 -28.01 -3.11
C CYS A 52 7.79 -28.25 -1.74
N GLU A 53 7.69 -27.28 -0.82
CA GLU A 53 8.43 -27.32 0.44
C GLU A 53 7.78 -28.22 1.51
N SER A 54 6.46 -28.14 1.67
CA SER A 54 5.71 -28.82 2.74
C SER A 54 4.57 -29.71 2.24
N GLY A 55 4.41 -29.85 0.93
CA GLY A 55 3.23 -30.50 0.35
C GLY A 55 1.95 -29.67 0.48
N GLY A 56 2.06 -28.36 0.73
CA GLY A 56 0.94 -27.43 0.85
C GLY A 56 0.41 -27.27 2.27
N VAL A 57 1.11 -27.81 3.27
CA VAL A 57 0.68 -27.76 4.67
C VAL A 57 1.17 -26.48 5.33
N TRP A 58 0.38 -25.41 5.23
CA TRP A 58 0.71 -24.10 5.82
C TRP A 58 0.90 -24.11 7.34
N SER A 59 0.34 -25.10 8.04
CA SER A 59 0.48 -25.31 9.48
C SER A 59 1.55 -26.35 9.85
N ALA A 60 2.49 -26.66 8.95
CA ALA A 60 3.49 -27.69 9.17
C ALA A 60 4.31 -27.38 10.43
N ASN A 61 4.39 -28.36 11.33
CA ASN A 61 5.23 -28.35 12.52
C ASN A 61 5.58 -29.80 12.89
N SER A 62 6.53 -30.38 12.16
CA SER A 62 6.91 -31.79 12.30
C SER A 62 7.96 -32.03 13.39
N GLY A 63 8.40 -30.97 14.09
CA GLY A 63 9.48 -31.05 15.09
C GLY A 63 10.89 -31.12 14.48
N ASN A 64 11.05 -30.80 13.19
CA ASN A 64 12.33 -30.79 12.48
C ASN A 64 13.05 -29.42 12.52
N GLY A 65 12.52 -28.44 13.27
CA GLY A 65 13.08 -27.08 13.39
C GLY A 65 12.62 -26.09 12.31
N PHE A 66 11.77 -26.53 11.37
CA PHE A 66 11.15 -25.69 10.35
C PHE A 66 9.64 -25.58 10.56
N TYR A 67 9.08 -24.44 10.18
CA TYR A 67 7.69 -24.08 10.45
C TYR A 67 6.98 -23.56 9.20
N GLY A 68 5.71 -23.94 9.11
CA GLY A 68 4.77 -23.44 8.13
C GLY A 68 4.99 -23.96 6.71
N GLY A 69 4.18 -23.44 5.78
CA GLY A 69 4.13 -23.95 4.40
C GLY A 69 5.44 -23.81 3.63
N LEU A 70 6.25 -22.81 3.98
CA LEU A 70 7.52 -22.48 3.33
C LEU A 70 8.74 -23.09 4.05
N GLN A 71 8.53 -23.86 5.12
CA GLN A 71 9.60 -24.51 5.87
C GLN A 71 10.71 -23.52 6.28
N LEU A 72 10.35 -22.47 7.01
CA LEU A 72 11.29 -21.48 7.54
C LEU A 72 11.67 -21.81 9.00
N THR A 73 12.90 -21.52 9.41
CA THR A 73 13.33 -21.62 10.82
C THR A 73 12.77 -20.47 11.64
N GLN A 74 12.72 -20.64 12.96
CA GLN A 74 12.28 -19.57 13.87
C GLN A 74 13.16 -18.32 13.76
N GLU A 75 14.48 -18.49 13.62
CA GLU A 75 15.43 -17.39 13.47
C GLU A 75 15.15 -16.54 12.22
N MET A 76 14.79 -17.17 11.10
CA MET A 76 14.43 -16.45 9.87
C MET A 76 13.09 -15.72 9.99
N TRP A 77 12.19 -16.18 10.87
CA TRP A 77 10.92 -15.49 11.12
C TRP A 77 11.08 -14.27 12.03
N ASP A 78 11.99 -14.34 12.98
CA ASP A 78 12.22 -13.27 13.96
C ASP A 78 13.16 -12.17 13.43
N THR A 79 13.75 -12.36 12.25
CA THR A 79 14.63 -11.41 11.56
C THR A 79 13.86 -10.60 10.51
#